data_AF-A0A959G2K8-F1
#
_entry.id   AF-A0A959G2K8-F1
#
_cell.length_a   1.000
_cell.length_b   1.000
_cell.length_c   1.000
_cell.angle_alpha   90.00
_cell.angle_beta   90.00
_cell.angle_gamma   90.00
#
_symmetry.space_group_name_H-M   'P 1'
#
loop_
_entity.id
_entity.type
_entity.pdbx_description
1 polymer ?
#
loop_
_entity_poly.entity_id
_entity_poly.type
_entity_poly.pdbx_seq_one_letter_code
_entity_poly.pdbx_strand_id
1 'polypeptide(L)'
;MKYMRWLLILSLLFPLALMGQEFDRTFTQKVGIVRIYCNNPKVKLLENLASDPKSTPDQRRQADEELKRHQIDRFNYTRSLIDNFNAYYHITPVYFMPDSLYRAFLTQPSGAYFLDNKGQIDANISLPEGSEHYLIVQENYDYDFRILDANGNPPPYPFPYKLKYGFFSKIRAFMGEHGSMSVKRLQKQLATYLKS
;
A
#
# COMPACT_ATOMS: atom_id res chain seq x y z
N MET A 1 -28.16 -21.46 -36.01
CA MET A 1 -27.14 -21.83 -34.99
C MET A 1 -26.15 -20.73 -34.60
N LYS A 2 -25.86 -19.69 -35.40
CA LYS A 2 -24.89 -18.63 -35.03
C LYS A 2 -25.30 -17.76 -33.82
N TYR A 3 -26.59 -17.51 -33.62
CA TYR A 3 -27.09 -16.65 -32.52
C TYR A 3 -27.02 -17.31 -31.12
N MET A 4 -26.99 -18.64 -31.06
CA MET A 4 -26.98 -19.38 -29.79
C MET A 4 -25.64 -19.26 -29.05
N ARG A 5 -24.54 -19.09 -29.80
CA ARG A 5 -23.20 -18.85 -29.23
C ARG A 5 -23.07 -17.47 -28.58
N TRP A 6 -23.68 -16.44 -29.18
CA TRP A 6 -23.64 -15.08 -28.63
C TRP A 6 -24.49 -14.94 -27.36
N LEU A 7 -25.65 -15.60 -27.31
CA LEU A 7 -26.48 -15.67 -26.11
C LEU A 7 -25.79 -16.36 -24.93
N LEU A 8 -25.06 -17.46 -25.20
CA LEU A 8 -24.26 -18.17 -24.17
C LEU A 8 -23.09 -17.33 -23.65
N ILE A 9 -22.42 -16.57 -24.52
CA ILE A 9 -21.32 -15.68 -24.11
C ILE A 9 -21.88 -14.49 -23.29
N LEU A 10 -23.00 -13.88 -23.70
CA LEU A 10 -23.65 -12.83 -22.92
C LEU A 10 -24.14 -13.33 -21.56
N SER A 11 -24.70 -14.54 -21.48
CA SER A 11 -25.17 -15.12 -20.22
C SER A 11 -24.04 -15.49 -19.27
N LEU A 12 -22.82 -15.70 -19.76
CA LEU A 12 -21.62 -15.89 -18.93
C LEU A 12 -21.05 -14.56 -18.44
N LEU A 13 -21.18 -13.48 -19.22
CA LEU A 13 -20.69 -12.15 -18.84
C LEU A 13 -21.59 -11.44 -17.82
N PHE A 14 -22.89 -11.74 -17.81
CA PHE A 14 -23.87 -11.13 -16.89
C PHE A 14 -23.61 -11.44 -15.39
N PRO A 15 -23.36 -12.70 -14.97
CA PRO A 15 -23.02 -13.00 -13.58
C PRO A 15 -21.65 -12.45 -13.18
N LEU A 16 -20.69 -12.34 -14.11
CA LEU A 16 -19.40 -11.68 -13.87
C LEU A 16 -19.57 -10.18 -13.56
N ALA A 17 -20.50 -9.50 -14.24
CA ALA A 17 -20.82 -8.10 -13.96
C ALA A 17 -21.55 -7.91 -12.62
N LEU A 18 -22.47 -8.83 -12.27
CA LEU A 18 -23.17 -8.81 -10.97
C LEU A 18 -22.24 -9.13 -9.79
N MET A 19 -21.30 -10.08 -9.92
CA MET A 19 -20.27 -10.34 -8.90
C MET A 19 -19.33 -9.15 -8.70
N GLY A 20 -19.05 -8.37 -9.76
CA GLY A 20 -18.31 -7.11 -9.66
C GLY A 20 -19.06 -6.02 -8.90
N GLN A 21 -20.40 -6.01 -8.94
CA GLN A 21 -21.22 -5.01 -8.24
C GLN A 21 -21.41 -5.30 -6.74
N GLU A 22 -21.47 -6.57 -6.31
CA GLU A 22 -21.46 -6.90 -4.86
C GLU A 22 -20.09 -6.64 -4.22
N PHE A 23 -19.01 -6.80 -4.99
CA PHE A 23 -17.64 -6.46 -4.60
C PHE A 23 -17.47 -4.96 -4.29
N ASP A 24 -18.08 -4.08 -5.09
CA ASP A 24 -18.03 -2.62 -4.90
C ASP A 24 -18.85 -2.16 -3.67
N ARG A 25 -19.92 -2.90 -3.32
CA ARG A 25 -20.80 -2.58 -2.18
C ARG A 25 -20.23 -2.96 -0.83
N THR A 26 -19.33 -3.94 -0.75
CA THR A 26 -18.80 -4.42 0.55
C THR A 26 -17.62 -3.59 1.07
N PHE A 27 -16.87 -2.92 0.19
CA PHE A 27 -15.80 -1.99 0.59
C PHE A 27 -16.29 -0.59 0.98
N THR A 28 -17.52 -0.23 0.63
CA THR A 28 -18.09 1.10 0.90
C THR A 28 -18.75 1.21 2.28
N GLN A 29 -18.95 0.11 3.00
CA GLN A 29 -19.58 0.11 4.33
C GLN A 29 -18.59 0.07 5.50
N LYS A 30 -17.32 -0.27 5.25
CA LYS A 30 -16.29 -0.45 6.28
C LYS A 30 -15.07 0.38 5.99
N VAL A 31 -14.40 0.80 7.04
CA VAL A 31 -13.20 1.61 6.94
C VAL A 31 -11.99 0.73 6.60
N GLY A 32 -11.16 1.12 5.64
CA GLY A 32 -9.87 0.48 5.39
C GLY A 32 -8.76 1.13 6.21
N ILE A 33 -8.06 0.37 7.06
CA ILE A 33 -6.85 0.83 7.75
C ILE A 33 -5.63 0.20 7.07
N VAL A 34 -4.85 1.01 6.36
CA VAL A 34 -3.63 0.58 5.66
C VAL A 34 -2.44 0.72 6.60
N ARG A 35 -1.82 -0.42 6.95
CA ARG A 35 -0.59 -0.48 7.74
C ARG A 35 0.62 -0.33 6.84
N ILE A 36 1.39 0.73 7.05
CA ILE A 36 2.62 1.02 6.31
C ILE A 36 3.81 0.54 7.13
N TYR A 37 4.57 -0.41 6.59
CA TYR A 37 5.75 -0.94 7.26
C TYR A 37 6.81 0.14 7.47
N CYS A 38 7.30 0.34 8.69
CA CYS A 38 8.23 1.44 9.04
C CYS A 38 9.66 1.01 9.41
N ASN A 39 10.01 -0.28 9.32
CA ASN A 39 11.32 -0.82 9.75
C ASN A 39 11.83 -0.29 11.10
N ASN A 40 10.95 -0.29 12.11
CA ASN A 40 11.25 0.18 13.46
C ASN A 40 12.51 -0.47 14.09
N PRO A 41 12.84 -1.77 13.86
CA PRO A 41 14.08 -2.36 14.36
C PRO A 41 15.33 -1.66 13.86
N LYS A 42 15.39 -1.29 12.57
CA LYS A 42 16.53 -0.55 12.01
C LYS A 42 16.65 0.85 12.61
N VAL A 43 15.53 1.55 12.77
CA VAL A 43 15.49 2.88 13.40
C VAL A 43 16.06 2.82 14.81
N LYS A 44 15.56 1.92 15.66
CA LYS A 44 16.03 1.75 17.03
C LYS A 44 17.52 1.38 17.10
N LEU A 45 18.00 0.53 16.19
CA LEU A 45 19.41 0.17 16.13
C LEU A 45 20.28 1.41 15.87
N LEU A 46 19.91 2.23 14.89
CA LEU A 46 20.65 3.44 14.54
C LEU A 46 20.60 4.49 15.66
N GLU A 47 19.44 4.69 16.29
CA GLU A 47 19.28 5.58 17.46
C GLU A 47 20.15 5.14 18.64
N ASN A 48 20.19 3.84 18.93
CA ASN A 48 21.04 3.28 19.97
C ASN A 48 22.53 3.49 19.64
N LEU A 49 22.96 3.22 18.40
CA LEU A 49 24.35 3.43 17.97
C LEU A 49 24.76 4.90 18.01
N ALA A 50 23.84 5.81 17.67
CA ALA A 50 24.09 7.25 17.71
C ALA A 50 24.27 7.79 19.14
N SER A 51 23.58 7.18 20.12
CA SER A 51 23.59 7.61 21.53
C SER A 51 24.49 6.78 22.45
N ASP A 52 25.04 5.66 22.00
CA ASP A 52 25.87 4.78 22.83
C ASP A 52 27.20 5.46 23.20
N PRO A 53 27.49 5.66 24.50
CA PRO A 53 28.77 6.21 24.95
C PRO A 53 29.97 5.32 24.58
N LYS A 54 29.75 4.02 24.37
CA LYS A 54 30.80 3.05 24.02
C LYS A 54 31.18 3.08 22.54
N SER A 55 30.34 3.65 21.68
CA SER A 55 30.65 3.80 20.25
C SER A 55 31.73 4.86 20.03
N THR A 56 32.46 4.75 18.91
CA THR A 56 33.40 5.81 18.53
C THR A 56 32.67 7.05 18.00
N PRO A 57 33.28 8.25 18.03
CA PRO A 57 32.68 9.45 17.44
C PRO A 57 32.29 9.27 15.97
N ASP A 58 33.11 8.57 15.19
CA ASP A 58 32.80 8.28 13.78
C ASP A 58 31.61 7.33 13.62
N GLN A 59 31.49 6.30 14.46
CA GLN A 59 30.34 5.38 14.45
C GLN A 59 29.03 6.11 14.78
N ARG A 60 29.05 6.99 15.80
CA ARG A 60 27.88 7.81 16.14
C ARG A 60 27.48 8.72 14.99
N ARG A 61 28.45 9.41 14.37
CA ARG A 61 28.20 10.27 13.20
C ARG A 61 27.63 9.49 12.02
N GLN A 62 28.18 8.32 11.71
CA GLN A 62 27.68 7.47 10.63
C GLN A 62 26.25 6.98 10.91
N ALA A 63 25.96 6.59 12.15
CA ALA A 63 24.62 6.18 12.56
C ALA A 63 23.61 7.34 12.42
N ASP A 64 23.98 8.56 12.82
CA ASP A 64 23.16 9.76 12.65
C ASP A 64 22.90 10.08 11.17
N GLU A 65 23.92 10.00 10.32
CA GLU A 65 23.79 10.21 8.88
C GLU A 65 22.89 9.16 8.23
N GLU A 66 23.05 7.89 8.59
CA GLU A 66 22.21 6.81 8.08
C GLU A 66 20.77 6.91 8.59
N LEU A 67 20.57 7.32 9.84
CA LEU A 67 19.24 7.56 10.40
C LEU A 67 18.50 8.66 9.62
N LYS A 68 19.17 9.78 9.34
CA LYS A 68 18.60 10.87 8.52
C LYS A 68 18.25 10.42 7.11
N ARG A 69 19.16 9.68 6.44
CA ARG A 69 18.88 9.11 5.11
C ARG A 69 17.69 8.17 5.15
N HIS A 70 17.64 7.28 6.14
CA HIS A 70 16.56 6.34 6.31
C HIS A 70 15.22 7.07 6.51
N GLN A 71 15.17 8.11 7.35
CA GLN A 71 13.97 8.91 7.56
C GLN A 71 13.46 9.58 6.26
N ILE A 72 14.36 10.13 5.44
CA ILE A 72 14.02 10.74 4.15
C ILE A 72 13.48 9.69 3.17
N ASP A 73 14.19 8.57 3.02
CA ASP A 73 13.76 7.47 2.14
C ASP A 73 12.39 6.93 2.57
N ARG A 74 12.18 6.80 3.89
CA ARG A 74 10.91 6.38 4.47
C ARG A 74 9.79 7.37 4.20
N PHE A 75 10.05 8.67 4.33
CA PHE A 75 9.07 9.70 4.01
C PHE A 75 8.63 9.63 2.54
N ASN A 76 9.60 9.55 1.62
CA ASN A 76 9.33 9.42 0.18
C ASN A 76 8.57 8.14 -0.17
N TYR A 77 8.96 7.02 0.44
CA TYR A 77 8.28 5.74 0.29
C TYR A 77 6.83 5.81 0.74
N THR A 78 6.58 6.29 1.96
CA THR A 78 5.24 6.39 2.54
C THR A 78 4.32 7.22 1.65
N ARG A 79 4.80 8.37 1.18
CA ARG A 79 4.06 9.24 0.27
C ARG A 79 3.73 8.54 -1.05
N SER A 80 4.72 7.91 -1.68
CA SER A 80 4.52 7.15 -2.92
C SER A 80 3.51 6.01 -2.75
N LEU A 81 3.55 5.31 -1.62
CA LEU A 81 2.59 4.26 -1.31
C LEU A 81 1.17 4.81 -1.19
N ILE A 82 0.98 5.90 -0.45
CA ILE A 82 -0.34 6.56 -0.29
C ILE A 82 -0.87 7.00 -1.65
N ASP A 83 -0.05 7.69 -2.46
CA ASP A 83 -0.43 8.18 -3.78
C ASP A 83 -0.83 7.02 -4.71
N ASN A 84 -0.04 5.95 -4.76
CA ASN A 84 -0.35 4.77 -5.55
C ASN A 84 -1.60 4.05 -5.03
N PHE A 85 -1.75 3.92 -3.72
CA PHE A 85 -2.91 3.24 -3.14
C PHE A 85 -4.20 3.96 -3.54
N ASN A 86 -4.24 5.29 -3.35
CA ASN A 86 -5.40 6.11 -3.69
C ASN A 86 -5.67 6.16 -5.20
N ALA A 87 -4.64 6.04 -6.04
CA ALA A 87 -4.81 6.04 -7.50
C ALA A 87 -5.43 4.74 -8.03
N TYR A 88 -5.28 3.61 -7.32
CA TYR A 88 -5.54 2.29 -7.87
C TYR A 88 -6.53 1.43 -7.07
N TYR A 89 -6.85 1.81 -5.84
CA TYR A 89 -7.83 1.12 -5.02
C TYR A 89 -8.96 2.09 -4.63
N HIS A 90 -10.20 1.67 -4.85
CA HIS A 90 -11.40 2.46 -4.59
C HIS A 90 -12.07 2.07 -3.26
N ILE A 91 -11.29 2.07 -2.18
CA ILE A 91 -11.83 1.81 -0.83
C ILE A 91 -12.13 3.17 -0.19
N THR A 92 -13.34 3.34 0.34
CA THR A 92 -13.72 4.59 1.00
C THR A 92 -14.59 4.31 2.22
N PRO A 93 -14.23 4.82 3.42
CA PRO A 93 -13.06 5.63 3.74
C PRO A 93 -11.78 4.79 4.00
N VAL A 94 -10.60 5.37 3.73
CA VAL A 94 -9.28 4.75 4.00
C VAL A 94 -8.44 5.65 4.89
N TYR A 95 -7.74 5.03 5.85
CA TYR A 95 -6.80 5.67 6.74
C TYR A 95 -5.46 4.95 6.67
N PHE A 96 -4.37 5.72 6.61
CA PHE A 96 -3.01 5.19 6.59
C PHE A 96 -2.39 5.30 7.97
N MET A 97 -1.66 4.28 8.41
CA MET A 97 -1.04 4.24 9.74
C MET A 97 0.34 3.60 9.67
N PRO A 98 1.36 4.12 10.38
CA PRO A 98 2.61 3.41 10.60
C PRO A 98 2.38 2.10 11.35
N ASP A 99 2.99 1.02 10.88
CA ASP A 99 2.89 -0.29 11.53
C ASP A 99 3.38 -0.28 12.99
N SER A 100 4.34 0.60 13.29
CA SER A 100 4.86 0.81 14.65
C SER A 100 3.81 1.31 15.64
N LEU A 101 2.76 1.98 15.17
CA LEU A 101 1.70 2.56 16.00
C LEU A 101 0.50 1.62 16.18
N TYR A 102 0.44 0.53 15.41
CA TYR A 102 -0.71 -0.38 15.41
C TYR A 102 -1.02 -0.96 16.79
N ARG A 103 0.00 -1.33 17.58
CA ARG A 103 -0.22 -1.84 18.94
C ARG A 103 -0.83 -0.79 19.88
N ALA A 104 -0.40 0.47 19.76
CA ALA A 104 -0.92 1.56 20.57
C ALA A 104 -2.37 1.89 20.17
N PHE A 105 -2.66 1.84 18.87
CA PHE A 105 -4.02 1.99 18.34
C PHE A 105 -4.98 0.92 18.91
N LEU A 106 -4.56 -0.35 18.98
CA LEU A 106 -5.40 -1.41 19.55
C LEU A 106 -5.76 -1.16 21.03
N THR A 107 -4.87 -0.55 21.79
CA THR A 107 -5.11 -0.25 23.21
C THR A 107 -5.91 1.02 23.42
N GLN A 108 -5.75 2.02 22.56
CA GLN A 108 -6.42 3.32 22.68
C GLN A 108 -6.79 3.84 21.29
N PRO A 109 -7.93 3.41 20.70
CA PRO A 109 -8.26 3.75 19.31
C PRO A 109 -8.46 5.25 19.03
N SER A 110 -8.69 6.07 20.06
CA SER A 110 -8.95 7.51 19.96
C SER A 110 -7.69 8.40 19.86
N GLY A 111 -6.50 7.82 19.88
CA GLY A 111 -5.24 8.57 19.74
C GLY A 111 -4.91 9.01 18.30
N ALA A 112 -3.84 9.81 18.19
CA ALA A 112 -3.31 10.30 16.92
C ALA A 112 -2.37 9.27 16.28
N TYR A 113 -2.90 8.41 15.39
CA TYR A 113 -2.12 7.36 14.73
C TYR A 113 -2.08 7.45 13.21
N PHE A 114 -2.97 8.24 12.63
CA PHE A 114 -3.21 8.24 11.20
C PHE A 114 -2.39 9.30 10.49
N LEU A 115 -2.05 9.00 9.23
CA LEU A 115 -1.23 9.83 8.38
C LEU A 115 -2.11 10.70 7.47
N ASP A 116 -1.64 11.91 7.21
CA ASP A 116 -2.16 12.77 6.16
C ASP A 116 -1.69 12.31 4.76
N ASN A 117 -2.12 13.02 3.72
CA ASN A 117 -1.70 12.77 2.34
C ASN A 117 -0.21 13.04 2.08
N LYS A 118 0.50 13.66 3.03
CA LYS A 118 1.95 13.87 2.96
C LYS A 118 2.72 12.76 3.68
N GLY A 119 2.04 11.82 4.32
CA GLY A 119 2.66 10.74 5.10
C GLY A 119 3.15 11.18 6.47
N GLN A 120 2.59 12.26 7.04
CA GLN A 120 2.88 12.75 8.38
C GLN A 120 1.73 12.42 9.33
N ILE A 121 2.03 12.15 10.60
CA ILE A 121 0.99 11.95 11.62
C ILE A 121 0.19 13.24 11.78
N ASP A 122 -1.14 13.13 11.63
CA ASP A 122 -2.06 14.24 11.82
C ASP A 122 -2.99 13.93 12.99
N ALA A 123 -2.91 14.74 14.04
CA ALA A 123 -3.71 14.58 15.25
C ALA A 123 -5.21 14.88 15.02
N ASN A 124 -5.56 15.52 13.91
CA ASN A 124 -6.95 15.78 13.55
C ASN A 124 -7.59 14.59 12.82
N ILE A 125 -6.81 13.60 12.42
CA ILE A 125 -7.32 12.40 11.77
C ILE A 125 -7.52 11.33 12.85
N SER A 126 -8.78 11.01 13.12
CA SER A 126 -9.19 9.96 14.06
C SER A 126 -10.18 9.03 13.40
N LEU A 127 -10.14 7.75 13.78
CA LEU A 127 -11.17 6.81 13.38
C LEU A 127 -12.47 7.16 14.12
N PRO A 128 -13.63 7.31 13.45
CA PRO A 128 -14.88 7.57 14.14
C PRO A 128 -15.22 6.45 15.13
N GLU A 129 -15.78 6.82 16.28
CA GLU A 129 -16.13 5.86 17.33
C GLU A 129 -17.09 4.78 16.80
N GLY A 130 -16.83 3.51 17.16
CA GLY A 130 -17.65 2.37 16.71
C GLY A 130 -17.46 1.97 15.24
N SER A 131 -16.51 2.57 14.51
CA SER A 131 -16.27 2.21 13.11
C SER A 131 -15.76 0.78 12.97
N GLU A 132 -16.53 -0.05 12.27
CA GLU A 132 -16.02 -1.33 11.78
C GLU A 132 -14.96 -1.09 10.69
N HIS A 133 -13.85 -1.80 10.81
CA HIS A 133 -12.72 -1.62 9.90
C HIS A 133 -12.11 -2.94 9.46
N TYR A 134 -11.48 -2.89 8.29
CA TYR A 134 -10.57 -3.91 7.79
C TYR A 134 -9.13 -3.43 7.95
N LEU A 135 -8.23 -4.36 8.18
CA LEU A 135 -6.80 -4.11 8.13
C LEU A 135 -6.28 -4.46 6.74
N ILE A 136 -5.52 -3.56 6.15
CA ILE A 136 -4.89 -3.72 4.86
C ILE A 136 -3.38 -3.74 5.11
N VAL A 137 -2.77 -4.90 4.92
CA VAL A 137 -1.36 -5.14 5.25
C VAL A 137 -0.60 -5.44 3.97
N GLN A 138 0.52 -4.78 3.78
CA GLN A 138 1.40 -5.03 2.65
C GLN A 138 2.04 -6.43 2.73
N GLU A 139 2.10 -7.14 1.60
CA GLU A 139 2.63 -8.50 1.49
C GLU A 139 3.82 -8.52 0.52
N ASN A 140 5.03 -8.91 0.98
CA ASN A 140 6.28 -9.21 0.25
C ASN A 140 6.79 -8.23 -0.85
N TYR A 141 5.92 -7.72 -1.72
CA TYR A 141 6.17 -6.75 -2.77
C TYR A 141 5.37 -5.48 -2.50
N ASP A 142 5.88 -4.33 -2.96
CA ASP A 142 5.32 -3.02 -2.62
C ASP A 142 3.86 -2.81 -3.03
N TYR A 143 3.29 -3.69 -3.86
CA TYR A 143 2.01 -3.51 -4.54
C TYR A 143 0.95 -4.58 -4.23
N ASP A 144 1.28 -5.60 -3.43
CA ASP A 144 0.32 -6.62 -3.03
C ASP A 144 -0.14 -6.34 -1.60
N PHE A 145 -1.45 -6.22 -1.42
CA PHE A 145 -2.03 -6.02 -0.09
C PHE A 145 -2.95 -7.18 0.28
N ARG A 146 -2.85 -7.59 1.53
CA ARG A 146 -3.74 -8.55 2.16
C ARG A 146 -4.77 -7.80 2.98
N ILE A 147 -6.02 -8.24 2.87
CA ILE A 147 -7.11 -7.70 3.69
C ILE A 147 -7.41 -8.69 4.81
N LEU A 148 -7.56 -8.16 6.01
CA LEU A 148 -7.87 -8.88 7.24
C LEU A 148 -9.01 -8.18 7.96
N ASP A 149 -9.72 -8.92 8.80
CA ASP A 149 -10.64 -8.33 9.78
C ASP A 149 -9.87 -7.55 10.87
N ALA A 150 -10.60 -6.89 11.77
CA ALA A 150 -10.02 -6.15 12.90
C ALA A 150 -9.18 -7.03 13.85
N ASN A 151 -9.41 -8.36 13.85
CA ASN A 151 -8.67 -9.32 14.67
C ASN A 151 -7.43 -9.88 13.95
N GLY A 152 -7.20 -9.52 12.69
CA GLY A 152 -6.10 -10.03 11.87
C GLY A 152 -6.39 -11.37 11.19
N ASN A 153 -7.64 -11.84 11.18
CA ASN A 153 -8.05 -13.05 10.48
C ASN A 153 -8.45 -12.75 9.03
N PRO A 154 -8.44 -13.75 8.13
CA PRO A 154 -9.03 -13.60 6.81
C PRO A 154 -10.51 -13.19 6.90
N PRO A 155 -10.97 -12.30 6.02
CA PRO A 155 -12.38 -11.89 5.98
C PRO A 155 -13.27 -13.08 5.53
N PRO A 156 -14.56 -13.07 5.89
CA PRO A 156 -15.47 -14.16 5.55
C PRO A 156 -15.66 -14.29 4.03
N TYR A 157 -15.64 -15.51 3.50
CA TYR A 157 -15.94 -15.77 2.09
C TYR A 157 -17.35 -15.25 1.73
N PRO A 158 -17.56 -14.65 0.54
CA PRO A 158 -16.68 -14.54 -0.62
C PRO A 158 -15.77 -13.30 -0.65
N PHE A 159 -15.55 -12.64 0.49
CA PHE A 159 -14.78 -11.39 0.54
C PHE A 159 -13.33 -11.59 0.08
N PRO A 160 -12.76 -10.68 -0.74
CA PRO A 160 -11.41 -10.81 -1.24
C PRO A 160 -10.37 -10.75 -0.11
N TYR A 161 -9.55 -11.80 -0.02
CA TYR A 161 -8.44 -11.84 0.92
C TYR A 161 -7.21 -11.05 0.45
N LYS A 162 -7.11 -10.77 -0.86
CA LYS A 162 -5.97 -10.08 -1.47
C LYS A 162 -6.42 -9.03 -2.47
N LEU A 163 -5.92 -7.82 -2.30
CA LEU A 163 -5.92 -6.79 -3.32
C LEU A 163 -4.73 -7.04 -4.24
N LYS A 164 -4.95 -7.92 -5.22
CA LYS A 164 -3.97 -8.13 -6.27
C LYS A 164 -4.12 -7.03 -7.28
N TYR A 165 -3.02 -6.34 -7.52
CA TYR A 165 -2.95 -5.44 -8.64
C TYR A 165 -2.97 -6.28 -9.94
N GLY A 166 -3.91 -6.00 -10.85
CA GLY A 166 -4.13 -6.79 -12.09
C GLY A 166 -2.88 -6.95 -12.98
N PHE A 167 -2.94 -7.84 -13.97
CA PHE A 167 -1.84 -8.33 -14.85
C PHE A 167 -0.74 -7.32 -15.24
N PHE A 168 -1.05 -6.03 -15.40
CA PHE A 168 -0.09 -4.96 -15.71
C PHE A 168 0.89 -4.61 -14.57
N SER A 169 0.61 -4.95 -13.31
CA SER A 169 1.52 -4.75 -12.18
C SER A 169 2.73 -5.66 -12.24
N LYS A 170 2.55 -6.92 -12.67
CA LYS A 170 3.65 -7.87 -12.86
C LYS A 170 4.58 -7.39 -13.97
N ILE A 171 4.01 -6.80 -15.02
CA ILE A 171 4.77 -6.17 -16.11
C ILE A 171 5.53 -4.94 -15.57
N ARG A 172 4.89 -4.09 -14.75
CA ARG A 172 5.54 -2.89 -14.20
C ARG A 172 6.59 -3.20 -13.11
N ALA A 173 6.37 -4.22 -12.28
CA ALA A 173 7.34 -4.72 -11.30
C ALA A 173 8.55 -5.34 -12.00
N PHE A 174 8.32 -6.12 -13.08
CA PHE A 174 9.38 -6.63 -13.95
C PHE A 174 10.12 -5.50 -14.69
N MET A 175 9.41 -4.42 -15.04
CA MET A 175 10.01 -3.21 -15.60
C MET A 175 10.60 -2.27 -14.54
N GLY A 176 10.35 -2.47 -13.24
CA GLY A 176 10.76 -1.56 -12.16
C GLY A 176 12.27 -1.64 -11.86
N GLU A 177 12.88 -2.82 -12.05
CA GLU A 177 14.33 -3.01 -11.92
C GLU A 177 15.12 -2.66 -13.20
N HIS A 178 14.46 -2.51 -14.36
CA HIS A 178 15.11 -2.17 -15.64
C HIS A 178 14.53 -0.92 -16.35
N GLY A 179 13.64 -0.19 -15.67
CA GLY A 179 12.70 0.74 -16.31
C GLY A 179 13.30 2.04 -16.81
N SER A 180 14.44 2.48 -16.29
CA SER A 180 15.01 3.77 -16.70
C SER A 180 15.71 3.70 -18.07
N MET A 181 16.22 2.53 -18.47
CA MET A 181 17.00 2.34 -19.70
C MET A 181 16.16 1.74 -20.84
N SER A 182 15.27 0.79 -20.52
CA SER A 182 14.40 0.14 -21.51
C SER A 182 13.30 1.07 -22.01
N VAL A 183 12.74 1.91 -21.14
CA VAL A 183 11.75 2.94 -21.54
C VAL A 183 12.41 4.04 -22.38
N LYS A 184 13.63 4.46 -22.03
CA LYS A 184 14.40 5.40 -22.87
C LYS A 184 14.75 4.82 -24.24
N ARG A 185 15.08 3.52 -24.33
CA ARG A 185 15.31 2.83 -25.62
C ARG A 185 14.04 2.69 -26.44
N LEU A 186 12.92 2.31 -25.82
CA LEU A 186 11.62 2.22 -26.49
C LEU A 186 11.13 3.57 -27.00
N GLN A 187 11.24 4.63 -26.19
CA GLN A 187 10.92 6.00 -26.62
C GLN A 187 11.83 6.47 -27.76
N LYS A 188 13.14 6.13 -27.71
CA LYS A 188 14.09 6.45 -28.78
C LYS A 188 13.78 5.69 -30.08
N GLN A 189 13.39 4.41 -29.99
CA GLN A 189 13.01 3.61 -31.15
C GLN A 189 11.70 4.12 -31.77
N LEU A 190 10.69 4.41 -30.96
CA LEU A 190 9.42 4.98 -31.42
C LEU A 190 9.60 6.35 -32.10
N ALA A 191 10.48 7.21 -31.57
CA ALA A 191 10.80 8.49 -32.18
C ALA A 191 11.51 8.35 -33.55
N THR A 192 12.25 7.27 -33.78
CA THR A 192 12.88 6.97 -35.07
C THR A 192 11.86 6.47 -36.09
N TYR A 193 10.92 5.61 -35.66
CA TYR A 193 9.84 5.10 -36.53
C TYR A 193 8.82 6.16 -36.93
N LEU A 194 8.61 7.18 -36.10
CA LEU A 194 7.68 8.29 -36.41
C LEU A 194 8.32 9.38 -37.28
N LYS A 195 9.63 9.27 -37.57
CA LYS A 195 10.38 10.20 -38.43
C LYS A 195 10.79 9.60 -39.78
N SER A 196 10.49 8.32 -40.01
CA SER A 196 10.61 7.62 -41.29
C SER A 196 9.26 7.48 -41.94
#